data_AF-A0A948HMU7-F1
#
_entry.id   AF-A0A948HMU7-F1
#
_cell.length_a   1.000
_cell.length_b   1.000
_cell.length_c   1.000
_cell.angle_alpha   90.00
_cell.angle_beta   90.00
_cell.angle_gamma   90.00
#
_symmetry.space_group_name_H-M   'P 1'
#
loop_
_entity.id
_entity.type
_entity.pdbx_description
1 polymer ?
#
loop_
_entity_poly.entity_id
_entity_poly.type
_entity_poly.pdbx_seq_one_letter_code
_entity_poly.pdbx_strand_id
1 'polypeptide(L)'
;MRLLTPLSLACLLVLATSPARADVFINELHYDDSTPAGDVGEAIEVVATAGEDLSGYRLYLYNGSNPSAAAVYANNAVPAGTASCGSARLATVSYPTNGIQNGPNDGIALVDASGKVVQFLSYEGTITAAGGPAAGLTSQNIPVSETNSTAPGTSLQLTGSGSQYAHFTWAESATQTFGACNHGQTFSGGGPTGPNSAPSVTATTPEQGASTFPAAADLSVTFSEPVTLSSGAFALSCGQSGTVALSHPTTGTRFTLATNTALVAGEACRFDIRATRVKDAQGAHPAADTRIAFTVATATTPDPGNPGTPGEYYARVNTSTPSQLRCSLHETIKGHTAYPYSGSGTSTWTILEIADEDPNNSGKILDAYRNRSYTKVSGRAGTGSGLTYNREHTWPNSLGFASTTGDKGLPYAPYTDTHMLYLTDAQWNADRGNKPFATCDSNCGERATEANNGFGGGSGGYPGTSNWVRTPDGNGGSFEVWGHRKGDMARAVMYMAIRYEGGKDAKTGQSEPDLELTDDRSRIVKTSASPAYMGLLSTLIDWHLSDPPDAAERARNEVIFSFQGNRNPFIDHPEWATPTLFTSAKPATCQLAN
;
A
#
# COMPACT_ATOMS: atom_id res chain seq x y z
N MET A 1 -27.50 10.22 -71.61
CA MET A 1 -27.47 9.78 -70.20
C MET A 1 -26.39 8.70 -70.08
N ARG A 2 -25.12 9.11 -69.90
CA ARG A 2 -23.97 8.21 -69.73
C ARG A 2 -23.60 8.24 -68.24
N LEU A 3 -23.72 7.10 -67.56
CA LEU A 3 -23.28 6.96 -66.16
C LEU A 3 -21.76 6.74 -66.12
N LEU A 4 -21.06 7.61 -65.39
CA LEU A 4 -19.67 7.48 -64.99
C LEU A 4 -19.62 6.71 -63.65
N THR A 5 -18.89 5.60 -63.62
CA THR A 5 -18.47 4.89 -62.39
C THR A 5 -17.19 5.53 -61.83
N PRO A 6 -17.07 5.78 -60.51
CA PRO A 6 -15.81 6.25 -59.93
C PRO A 6 -14.88 5.06 -59.60
N LEU A 7 -13.61 5.22 -59.96
CA LEU A 7 -12.50 4.33 -59.61
C LEU A 7 -12.00 4.73 -58.21
N SER A 8 -12.14 3.85 -57.21
CA SER A 8 -11.60 4.08 -55.87
C SER A 8 -10.10 3.77 -55.84
N LEU A 9 -9.29 4.81 -55.63
CA LEU A 9 -7.85 4.74 -55.44
C LEU A 9 -7.56 4.24 -54.01
N ALA A 10 -7.14 2.97 -53.86
CA ALA A 10 -6.69 2.43 -52.58
C ALA A 10 -5.28 2.93 -52.27
N CYS A 11 -5.18 3.87 -51.32
CA CYS A 11 -3.92 4.36 -50.79
C CYS A 11 -3.38 3.32 -49.79
N LEU A 12 -2.33 2.59 -50.19
CA LEU A 12 -1.65 1.60 -49.34
C LEU A 12 -0.78 2.35 -48.31
N LEU A 13 -1.31 2.57 -47.11
CA LEU A 13 -0.54 3.13 -45.99
C LEU A 13 0.32 2.01 -45.39
N VAL A 14 1.60 1.95 -45.79
CA VAL A 14 2.58 1.10 -45.13
C VAL A 14 2.87 1.72 -43.76
N LEU A 15 2.26 1.17 -42.71
CA LEU A 15 2.64 1.44 -41.33
C LEU A 15 4.03 0.86 -41.11
N ALA A 16 5.07 1.70 -41.20
CA ALA A 16 6.40 1.34 -40.74
C ALA A 16 6.33 1.14 -39.21
N THR A 17 6.33 -0.12 -38.78
CA THR A 17 6.54 -0.48 -37.38
C THR A 17 7.94 -0.03 -36.98
N SER A 18 8.04 0.92 -36.04
CA SER A 18 9.31 1.28 -35.43
C SER A 18 9.93 0.03 -34.79
N PRO A 19 11.18 -0.35 -35.12
CA PRO A 19 11.82 -1.47 -34.45
C PRO A 19 12.00 -1.15 -32.97
N ALA A 20 11.77 -2.15 -32.11
CA ALA A 20 12.12 -2.08 -30.70
C ALA A 20 13.63 -1.80 -30.58
N ARG A 21 14.00 -0.73 -29.88
CA ARG A 21 15.39 -0.30 -29.69
C ARG A 21 16.04 -1.13 -28.57
N ALA A 22 17.32 -1.47 -28.68
CA ALA A 22 18.00 -2.22 -27.64
C ALA A 22 18.15 -1.34 -26.38
N ASP A 23 18.24 -1.97 -25.21
CA ASP A 23 18.68 -1.23 -24.02
C ASP A 23 20.19 -1.07 -24.07
N VAL A 24 20.66 0.16 -23.82
CA VAL A 24 22.07 0.56 -23.95
C VAL A 24 22.54 1.19 -22.64
N PHE A 25 23.61 0.68 -22.03
CA PHE A 25 24.08 1.13 -20.73
C PHE A 25 25.58 0.84 -20.49
N ILE A 26 26.15 1.43 -19.45
CA ILE A 26 27.52 1.19 -19.00
C ILE A 26 27.59 -0.18 -18.32
N ASN A 27 28.49 -1.05 -18.79
CA ASN A 27 28.56 -2.47 -18.45
C ASN A 27 29.73 -2.84 -17.51
N GLU A 28 30.87 -2.18 -17.69
CA GLU A 28 32.12 -2.46 -16.98
C GLU A 28 32.92 -1.14 -16.87
N LEU A 29 33.59 -0.94 -15.73
CA LEU A 29 34.33 0.29 -15.42
C LEU A 29 35.61 -0.04 -14.65
N HIS A 30 36.75 0.51 -15.10
CA HIS A 30 38.00 0.55 -14.35
C HIS A 30 38.53 1.99 -14.30
N TYR A 31 38.77 2.53 -13.10
CA TYR A 31 39.14 3.93 -12.85
C TYR A 31 40.19 4.16 -11.75
N ASP A 32 40.48 3.18 -10.87
CA ASP A 32 41.47 3.35 -9.78
C ASP A 32 42.20 2.02 -9.50
N ASP A 33 43.54 2.03 -9.43
CA ASP A 33 44.35 0.84 -9.16
C ASP A 33 45.59 1.10 -8.30
N SER A 34 46.26 0.02 -7.90
CA SER A 34 47.43 0.08 -7.01
C SER A 34 48.77 0.17 -7.75
N THR A 35 48.84 0.55 -9.03
CA THR A 35 50.14 0.52 -9.73
C THR A 35 51.02 1.73 -9.45
N PRO A 36 52.36 1.54 -9.43
CA PRO A 36 53.29 2.66 -9.30
C PRO A 36 53.28 3.65 -10.47
N ALA A 37 52.65 3.29 -11.59
CA ALA A 37 52.58 4.13 -12.79
C ALA A 37 51.38 5.10 -12.79
N GLY A 38 50.55 5.05 -11.73
CA GLY A 38 49.20 5.63 -11.72
C GLY A 38 48.17 4.62 -12.21
N ASP A 39 46.95 5.04 -12.47
CA ASP A 39 45.87 4.12 -12.84
C ASP A 39 46.08 3.60 -14.27
N VAL A 40 46.32 2.30 -14.45
CA VAL A 40 46.65 1.72 -15.77
C VAL A 40 45.54 0.82 -16.29
N GLY A 41 45.24 0.95 -17.59
CA GLY A 41 44.20 0.12 -18.22
C GLY A 41 42.78 0.63 -17.98
N GLU A 42 42.64 1.87 -17.53
CA GLU A 42 41.35 2.54 -17.35
C GLU A 42 40.49 2.45 -18.60
N ALA A 43 39.24 2.02 -18.41
CA ALA A 43 38.31 1.81 -19.50
C ALA A 43 36.87 1.83 -19.03
N ILE A 44 35.98 2.17 -19.96
CA ILE A 44 34.52 2.11 -19.79
C ILE A 44 33.96 1.25 -20.92
N GLU A 45 33.22 0.22 -20.57
CA GLU A 45 32.47 -0.58 -21.54
C GLU A 45 31.02 -0.17 -21.60
N VAL A 46 30.50 -0.04 -22.81
CA VAL A 46 29.07 0.16 -23.09
C VAL A 46 28.53 -1.08 -23.79
N VAL A 47 27.37 -1.53 -23.35
CA VAL A 47 26.65 -2.66 -23.95
C VAL A 47 25.37 -2.19 -24.62
N ALA A 48 25.08 -2.76 -25.80
CA ALA A 48 23.76 -2.77 -26.41
C ALA A 48 23.20 -4.20 -26.37
N THR A 49 22.07 -4.40 -25.71
CA THR A 49 21.53 -5.74 -25.42
C THR A 49 21.03 -6.53 -26.65
N ALA A 50 20.78 -5.86 -27.78
CA ALA A 50 20.22 -6.47 -28.99
C ALA A 50 20.69 -5.81 -30.30
N GLY A 51 21.93 -6.07 -30.70
CA GLY A 51 22.44 -5.80 -32.06
C GLY A 51 22.52 -4.33 -32.50
N GLU A 52 22.06 -3.38 -31.68
CA GLU A 52 22.10 -1.94 -31.92
C GLU A 52 23.54 -1.48 -32.20
N ASP A 53 23.66 -0.57 -33.17
CA ASP A 53 24.92 0.08 -33.46
C ASP A 53 25.18 1.15 -32.40
N LEU A 54 26.30 1.00 -31.69
CA LEU A 54 26.72 1.97 -30.68
C LEU A 54 27.41 3.20 -31.31
N SER A 55 27.54 3.23 -32.64
CA SER A 55 28.07 4.40 -33.34
C SER A 55 27.20 5.63 -33.08
N GLY A 56 27.85 6.74 -32.70
CA GLY A 56 27.17 7.99 -32.37
C GLY A 56 26.84 8.16 -30.89
N TYR A 57 26.92 7.11 -30.07
CA TYR A 57 26.89 7.27 -28.60
C TYR A 57 28.18 7.94 -28.10
N ARG A 58 28.08 8.65 -26.97
CA ARG A 58 29.18 9.39 -26.36
C ARG A 58 29.19 9.24 -24.84
N LEU A 59 30.40 9.19 -24.26
CA LEU A 59 30.63 9.22 -22.83
C LEU A 59 31.13 10.61 -22.43
N TYR A 60 30.44 11.25 -21.50
CA TYR A 60 30.84 12.52 -20.89
C TYR A 60 31.33 12.26 -19.47
N LEU A 61 32.57 12.63 -19.17
CA LEU A 61 33.16 12.47 -17.84
C LEU A 61 33.04 13.77 -17.05
N TYR A 62 32.64 13.65 -15.78
CA TYR A 62 32.33 14.74 -14.87
C TYR A 62 33.25 14.71 -13.66
N ASN A 63 33.84 15.87 -13.37
CA ASN A 63 34.62 16.11 -12.16
C ASN A 63 33.68 16.50 -11.02
N GLY A 64 33.67 15.70 -9.95
CA GLY A 64 32.82 15.81 -8.78
C GLY A 64 33.40 16.60 -7.62
N SER A 65 34.54 17.28 -7.79
CA SER A 65 35.17 18.07 -6.72
C SER A 65 34.23 19.09 -6.07
N ASN A 66 33.21 19.54 -6.81
CA ASN A 66 32.00 20.13 -6.27
C ASN A 66 30.78 19.25 -6.59
N PRO A 67 30.31 18.41 -5.63
CA PRO A 67 29.25 17.43 -5.92
C PRO A 67 27.91 18.05 -6.33
N SER A 68 27.64 19.30 -5.96
CA SER A 68 26.41 20.00 -6.36
C SER A 68 26.51 20.70 -7.73
N ALA A 69 27.72 20.74 -8.32
CA ALA A 69 27.99 21.44 -9.56
C ALA A 69 29.15 20.78 -10.34
N ALA A 70 29.01 19.50 -10.64
CA ALA A 70 30.04 18.73 -11.31
C ALA A 70 30.27 19.22 -12.75
N ALA A 71 31.54 19.36 -13.15
CA ALA A 71 31.94 19.94 -14.41
C ALA A 71 32.39 18.86 -15.41
N VAL A 72 31.93 18.94 -16.66
CA VAL A 72 32.43 18.06 -17.73
C VAL A 72 33.90 18.36 -18.00
N TYR A 73 34.76 17.33 -17.99
CA TYR A 73 36.17 17.46 -18.36
C TYR A 73 36.55 16.67 -19.61
N ALA A 74 35.76 15.65 -19.99
CA ALA A 74 36.00 14.87 -21.20
C ALA A 74 34.70 14.46 -21.90
N ASN A 75 34.82 14.19 -23.21
CA ASN A 75 33.74 13.77 -24.08
C ASN A 75 34.28 12.81 -25.15
N ASN A 76 34.09 11.52 -24.97
CA ASN A 76 34.65 10.46 -25.78
C ASN A 76 33.59 9.81 -26.66
N ALA A 77 33.92 9.50 -27.91
CA ALA A 77 33.02 8.74 -28.79
C ALA A 77 33.04 7.26 -28.42
N VAL A 78 31.87 6.62 -28.37
CA VAL A 78 31.76 5.18 -28.19
C VAL A 78 31.97 4.51 -29.57
N PRO A 79 32.89 3.52 -29.69
CA PRO A 79 33.03 2.75 -30.91
C PRO A 79 31.73 2.02 -31.28
N ALA A 80 31.59 1.61 -32.54
CA ALA A 80 30.40 0.88 -33.01
C ALA A 80 30.09 -0.41 -32.23
N GLY A 81 31.09 -0.97 -31.52
CA GLY A 81 31.01 -2.21 -30.78
C GLY A 81 31.18 -3.42 -31.68
N THR A 82 32.37 -4.03 -31.67
CA THR A 82 32.69 -5.19 -32.52
C THR A 82 32.72 -6.50 -31.74
N ALA A 83 32.78 -6.41 -30.41
CA ALA A 83 32.71 -7.54 -29.51
C ALA A 83 31.26 -7.92 -29.19
N SER A 84 31.04 -9.16 -28.74
CA SER A 84 29.71 -9.67 -28.43
C SER A 84 29.72 -10.62 -27.23
N CYS A 85 28.67 -10.53 -26.42
CA CYS A 85 28.34 -11.47 -25.36
C CYS A 85 26.91 -11.97 -25.55
N GLY A 86 26.74 -13.20 -26.05
CA GLY A 86 25.43 -13.72 -26.45
C GLY A 86 24.81 -12.84 -27.55
N SER A 87 23.64 -12.25 -27.30
CA SER A 87 22.99 -11.29 -28.20
C SER A 87 23.49 -9.86 -28.08
N ALA A 88 24.23 -9.55 -27.02
CA ALA A 88 24.65 -8.20 -26.72
C ALA A 88 25.91 -7.82 -27.49
N ARG A 89 26.00 -6.56 -27.90
CA ARG A 89 27.15 -5.93 -28.54
C ARG A 89 27.88 -5.09 -27.51
N LEU A 90 29.21 -5.20 -27.47
CA LEU A 90 30.07 -4.53 -26.49
C LEU A 90 31.01 -3.54 -27.21
N ALA A 91 31.16 -2.35 -26.63
CA ALA A 91 32.11 -1.33 -27.05
C ALA A 91 32.92 -0.81 -25.87
N THR A 92 34.23 -0.96 -25.93
CA THR A 92 35.15 -0.47 -24.90
C THR A 92 35.78 0.86 -25.33
N VAL A 93 35.77 1.83 -24.43
CA VAL A 93 36.53 3.09 -24.55
C VAL A 93 37.67 3.04 -23.56
N SER A 94 38.90 2.94 -24.06
CA SER A 94 40.11 2.94 -23.23
C SER A 94 40.67 4.34 -23.06
N TYR A 95 41.27 4.59 -21.90
CA TYR A 95 41.85 5.86 -21.51
C TYR A 95 43.37 5.72 -21.33
N PRO A 96 44.16 6.79 -21.57
CA PRO A 96 45.55 6.84 -21.13
C PRO A 96 45.62 6.73 -19.60
N THR A 97 46.79 6.37 -19.07
CA THR A 97 47.03 6.34 -17.61
C THR A 97 46.63 7.65 -16.92
N ASN A 98 45.84 7.54 -15.84
CA ASN A 98 45.17 8.63 -15.12
C ASN A 98 44.22 9.46 -16.01
N GLY A 99 43.54 8.82 -16.95
CA GLY A 99 42.64 9.42 -17.92
C GLY A 99 41.20 9.53 -17.43
N ILE A 100 40.79 8.69 -16.47
CA ILE A 100 39.56 8.84 -15.70
C ILE A 100 39.95 9.43 -14.34
N GLN A 101 39.12 10.32 -13.80
CA GLN A 101 39.40 10.92 -12.50
C GLN A 101 38.87 9.98 -11.40
N ASN A 102 39.69 9.71 -10.40
CA ASN A 102 39.41 8.90 -9.21
C ASN A 102 39.24 9.77 -7.95
N GLY A 103 38.75 11.00 -8.13
CA GLY A 103 38.34 11.86 -7.02
C GLY A 103 36.98 11.43 -6.46
N PRO A 104 36.67 11.81 -5.21
CA PRO A 104 35.39 11.48 -4.61
C PRO A 104 34.26 12.14 -5.41
N ASN A 105 33.23 11.35 -5.73
CA ASN A 105 32.05 11.77 -6.49
C ASN A 105 32.28 12.06 -7.98
N ASP A 106 33.30 11.52 -8.65
CA ASP A 106 33.37 11.66 -10.12
C ASP A 106 32.27 10.84 -10.83
N GLY A 107 31.98 11.15 -12.10
CA GLY A 107 30.86 10.51 -12.80
C GLY A 107 30.90 10.49 -14.32
N ILE A 108 30.00 9.71 -14.90
CA ILE A 108 29.97 9.33 -16.31
C ILE A 108 28.53 9.42 -16.81
N ALA A 109 28.29 10.24 -17.84
CA ALA A 109 27.03 10.24 -18.58
C ALA A 109 27.18 9.56 -19.94
N LEU A 110 26.36 8.55 -20.19
CA LEU A 110 26.18 7.94 -21.50
C LEU A 110 25.07 8.69 -22.25
N VAL A 111 25.37 9.15 -23.46
CA VAL A 111 24.50 10.02 -24.26
C VAL A 111 24.32 9.41 -25.65
N ASP A 112 23.06 9.30 -26.11
CA ASP A 112 22.75 8.76 -27.43
C ASP A 112 23.07 9.74 -28.58
N ALA A 113 22.98 9.26 -29.82
CA ALA A 113 23.27 10.06 -31.01
C ALA A 113 22.34 11.30 -31.18
N SER A 114 21.21 11.36 -30.48
CA SER A 114 20.31 12.52 -30.48
C SER A 114 20.68 13.57 -29.41
N GLY A 115 21.69 13.29 -28.58
CA GLY A 115 22.11 14.14 -27.47
C GLY A 115 21.33 13.89 -26.18
N LYS A 116 20.50 12.84 -26.10
CA LYS A 116 19.74 12.50 -24.90
C LYS A 116 20.60 11.68 -23.93
N VAL A 117 20.58 12.03 -22.65
CA VAL A 117 21.20 11.22 -21.60
C VAL A 117 20.45 9.90 -21.44
N VAL A 118 21.18 8.81 -21.61
CA VAL A 118 20.71 7.42 -21.46
C VAL A 118 20.95 6.95 -20.04
N GLN A 119 22.11 7.26 -19.48
CA GLN A 119 22.49 6.90 -18.13
C GLN A 119 23.44 7.97 -17.55
N PHE A 120 23.30 8.27 -16.26
CA PHE A 120 24.24 9.14 -15.55
C PHE A 120 24.63 8.49 -14.23
N LEU A 121 25.85 7.96 -14.18
CA LEU A 121 26.40 7.25 -13.03
C LEU A 121 27.48 8.09 -12.35
N SER A 122 27.69 7.86 -11.06
CA SER A 122 28.86 8.34 -10.31
C SER A 122 29.39 7.24 -9.41
N TYR A 123 30.59 7.41 -8.89
CA TYR A 123 31.20 6.50 -7.91
C TYR A 123 31.63 7.29 -6.68
N GLU A 124 31.64 6.62 -5.52
CA GLU A 124 32.00 7.20 -4.21
C GLU A 124 31.09 8.35 -3.74
N GLY A 125 29.88 8.43 -4.28
CA GLY A 125 28.83 9.37 -3.91
C GLY A 125 28.10 9.93 -5.13
N THR A 126 27.11 10.80 -4.90
CA THR A 126 26.23 11.34 -5.95
C THR A 126 26.62 12.76 -6.36
N ILE A 127 26.48 13.09 -7.64
CA ILE A 127 26.70 14.44 -8.17
C ILE A 127 25.50 15.00 -8.89
N THR A 128 25.42 16.33 -8.94
CA THR A 128 24.55 17.07 -9.87
C THR A 128 25.42 17.80 -10.88
N ALA A 129 25.16 17.58 -12.17
CA ALA A 129 25.94 18.18 -13.24
C ALA A 129 25.61 19.66 -13.44
N ALA A 130 26.63 20.52 -13.51
CA ALA A 130 26.49 21.95 -13.77
C ALA A 130 26.38 22.30 -15.26
N GLY A 131 26.82 21.41 -16.15
CA GLY A 131 26.89 21.63 -17.60
C GLY A 131 26.90 20.33 -18.38
N GLY A 132 27.08 20.41 -19.70
CA GLY A 132 27.02 19.24 -20.59
C GLY A 132 25.62 18.65 -20.76
N PRO A 133 25.49 17.48 -21.42
CA PRO A 133 24.19 16.87 -21.68
C PRO A 133 23.40 16.48 -20.42
N ALA A 134 24.08 16.26 -19.29
CA ALA A 134 23.43 15.92 -18.02
C ALA A 134 23.16 17.15 -17.13
N ALA A 135 23.30 18.38 -17.63
CA ALA A 135 23.11 19.59 -16.83
C ALA A 135 21.78 19.58 -16.05
N GLY A 136 21.87 19.76 -14.72
CA GLY A 136 20.74 19.75 -13.79
C GLY A 136 20.25 18.36 -13.38
N LEU A 137 20.78 17.27 -13.96
CA LEU A 137 20.49 15.90 -13.53
C LEU A 137 21.39 15.51 -12.35
N THR A 138 20.83 14.71 -11.43
CA THR A 138 21.57 14.04 -10.36
C THR A 138 21.92 12.62 -10.79
N SER A 139 23.16 12.19 -10.58
CA SER A 139 23.64 10.84 -10.94
C SER A 139 23.11 9.76 -10.00
N GLN A 140 23.13 8.51 -10.47
CA GLN A 140 23.00 7.34 -9.64
C GLN A 140 24.39 6.87 -9.17
N ASN A 141 24.60 6.75 -7.86
CA ASN A 141 25.85 6.23 -7.33
C ASN A 141 25.97 4.71 -7.55
N ILE A 142 27.11 4.26 -8.05
CA ILE A 142 27.49 2.85 -8.13
C ILE A 142 27.73 2.35 -6.68
N PRO A 143 27.11 1.24 -6.25
CA PRO A 143 27.17 0.79 -4.85
C PRO A 143 28.48 0.08 -4.47
N VAL A 144 29.46 0.06 -5.38
CA VAL A 144 30.80 -0.54 -5.24
C VAL A 144 31.81 0.46 -5.80
N SER A 145 33.08 0.38 -5.37
CA SER A 145 34.11 1.34 -5.74
C SER A 145 35.47 0.65 -5.90
N GLU A 146 36.31 1.24 -6.73
CA GLU A 146 37.74 0.94 -6.71
C GLU A 146 38.45 1.88 -5.73
N THR A 147 39.70 1.57 -5.47
CA THR A 147 40.59 2.30 -4.57
C THR A 147 42.02 2.16 -5.08
N ASN A 148 42.91 3.04 -4.62
CA ASN A 148 44.37 2.93 -4.73
C ASN A 148 44.98 1.60 -4.20
N SER A 149 44.17 0.68 -3.65
CA SER A 149 44.57 -0.68 -3.26
C SER A 149 44.04 -1.78 -4.19
N THR A 150 43.27 -1.42 -5.21
CA THR A 150 42.64 -2.34 -6.17
C THR A 150 43.70 -2.97 -7.05
N ALA A 151 43.60 -4.27 -7.28
CA ALA A 151 44.61 -4.99 -8.04
C ALA A 151 44.57 -4.56 -9.52
N PRO A 152 45.72 -4.27 -10.17
CA PRO A 152 45.74 -3.99 -11.60
C PRO A 152 45.16 -5.13 -12.44
N GLY A 153 44.47 -4.78 -13.52
CA GLY A 153 43.79 -5.73 -14.41
C GLY A 153 42.45 -6.26 -13.86
N THR A 154 41.87 -5.55 -12.90
CA THR A 154 40.51 -5.78 -12.40
C THR A 154 39.60 -4.61 -12.77
N SER A 155 38.29 -4.80 -12.69
CA SER A 155 37.28 -3.80 -13.00
C SER A 155 35.98 -4.08 -12.24
N LEU A 156 35.21 -3.01 -11.99
CA LEU A 156 33.81 -3.13 -11.59
C LEU A 156 32.99 -3.67 -12.77
N GLN A 157 32.14 -4.65 -12.51
CA GLN A 157 31.40 -5.36 -13.56
C GLN A 157 29.92 -5.50 -13.18
N LEU A 158 29.02 -5.32 -14.15
CA LEU A 158 27.64 -5.78 -14.00
C LEU A 158 27.56 -7.31 -14.04
N THR A 159 26.86 -7.91 -13.08
CA THR A 159 26.53 -9.34 -13.03
C THR A 159 25.02 -9.56 -13.01
N GLY A 160 24.54 -10.75 -13.37
CA GLY A 160 23.10 -11.06 -13.45
C GLY A 160 22.67 -11.58 -14.81
N SER A 161 21.37 -11.74 -15.02
CA SER A 161 20.83 -12.31 -16.25
C SER A 161 19.61 -11.53 -16.71
N GLY A 162 19.61 -11.07 -17.98
CA GLY A 162 18.49 -10.30 -18.51
C GLY A 162 18.81 -9.56 -19.82
N SER A 163 17.94 -8.64 -20.22
CA SER A 163 18.10 -7.80 -21.41
C SER A 163 17.94 -6.29 -21.16
N GLN A 164 17.99 -5.86 -19.90
CA GLN A 164 17.82 -4.45 -19.49
C GLN A 164 18.74 -4.13 -18.32
N TYR A 165 19.18 -2.87 -18.19
CA TYR A 165 20.10 -2.44 -17.13
C TYR A 165 19.63 -2.87 -15.73
N ALA A 166 18.33 -2.74 -15.45
CA ALA A 166 17.72 -3.06 -14.16
C ALA A 166 17.78 -4.55 -13.76
N HIS A 167 18.12 -5.45 -14.70
CA HIS A 167 18.30 -6.88 -14.41
C HIS A 167 19.70 -7.23 -13.93
N PHE A 168 20.62 -6.27 -13.96
CA PHE A 168 22.00 -6.45 -13.56
C PHE A 168 22.32 -5.65 -12.29
N THR A 169 23.34 -6.09 -11.57
CA THR A 169 23.84 -5.41 -10.37
C THR A 169 25.35 -5.27 -10.46
N TRP A 170 25.89 -4.14 -10.03
CA TRP A 170 27.33 -3.93 -9.97
C TRP A 170 27.96 -4.85 -8.91
N ALA A 171 28.99 -5.59 -9.32
CA ALA A 171 29.83 -6.41 -8.47
C ALA A 171 31.16 -5.69 -8.18
N GLU A 172 31.77 -6.05 -7.04
CA GLU A 172 33.11 -5.61 -6.65
C GLU A 172 34.14 -5.91 -7.74
N SER A 173 35.27 -5.19 -7.68
CA SER A 173 36.32 -5.31 -8.70
C SER A 173 36.85 -6.75 -8.82
N ALA A 174 36.82 -7.29 -10.03
CA ALA A 174 37.25 -8.64 -10.39
C ALA A 174 38.05 -8.61 -11.69
N THR A 175 38.72 -9.72 -12.08
CA THR A 175 39.50 -9.76 -13.33
C THR A 175 38.69 -9.20 -14.50
N GLN A 176 39.24 -8.18 -15.17
CA GLN A 176 38.52 -7.43 -16.19
C GLN A 176 38.10 -8.31 -17.38
N THR A 177 36.96 -7.98 -17.96
CA THR A 177 36.30 -8.72 -19.05
C THR A 177 36.01 -7.87 -20.28
N PHE A 178 36.59 -6.67 -20.37
CA PHE A 178 36.43 -5.78 -21.53
C PHE A 178 36.48 -6.52 -22.88
N GLY A 179 35.40 -6.42 -23.66
CA GLY A 179 35.20 -7.09 -24.93
C GLY A 179 34.67 -8.53 -24.83
N ALA A 180 34.29 -9.00 -23.64
CA ALA A 180 33.73 -10.33 -23.37
C ALA A 180 32.56 -10.24 -22.37
N CYS A 181 31.90 -11.37 -22.09
CA CYS A 181 30.88 -11.41 -21.05
C CYS A 181 31.51 -11.17 -19.67
N ASN A 182 30.91 -10.25 -18.88
CA ASN A 182 31.27 -10.10 -17.47
C ASN A 182 31.05 -11.39 -16.68
N HIS A 183 31.74 -11.51 -15.55
CA HIS A 183 31.60 -12.67 -14.67
C HIS A 183 30.16 -12.83 -14.16
N GLY A 184 29.55 -13.99 -14.42
CA GLY A 184 28.17 -14.28 -14.02
C GLY A 184 27.11 -13.47 -14.78
N GLN A 185 27.49 -12.81 -15.88
CA GLN A 185 26.56 -12.05 -16.72
C GLN A 185 26.07 -12.89 -17.89
N THR A 186 24.75 -12.95 -18.09
CA THR A 186 24.16 -13.52 -19.31
C THR A 186 23.10 -12.60 -19.90
N PHE A 187 23.17 -12.38 -21.22
CA PHE A 187 22.17 -11.58 -21.93
C PHE A 187 21.11 -12.49 -22.55
N SER A 188 19.86 -12.30 -22.12
CA SER A 188 18.71 -13.08 -22.59
C SER A 188 17.76 -12.20 -23.40
N GLY A 189 17.99 -12.03 -24.71
CA GLY A 189 16.96 -11.50 -25.62
C GLY A 189 17.42 -10.54 -26.73
N GLY A 190 18.06 -11.06 -27.78
CA GLY A 190 18.37 -10.24 -28.97
C GLY A 190 18.92 -11.01 -30.17
N GLY A 191 18.19 -12.00 -30.68
CA GLY A 191 18.40 -12.54 -32.03
C GLY A 191 17.03 -12.88 -32.63
N PRO A 192 16.82 -12.78 -33.95
CA PRO A 192 15.54 -13.10 -34.53
C PRO A 192 15.20 -14.58 -34.28
N THR A 193 13.97 -14.82 -33.83
CA THR A 193 13.24 -16.11 -33.80
C THR A 193 13.66 -17.14 -32.74
N GLY A 194 13.34 -16.87 -31.47
CA GLY A 194 12.76 -17.88 -30.57
C GLY A 194 11.25 -17.64 -30.43
N PRO A 195 10.40 -18.65 -30.31
CA PRO A 195 8.96 -18.43 -30.20
C PRO A 195 8.68 -17.64 -28.91
N ASN A 196 8.07 -16.46 -29.03
CA ASN A 196 7.52 -15.75 -27.88
C ASN A 196 6.45 -16.66 -27.27
N SER A 197 6.72 -17.21 -26.08
CA SER A 197 5.73 -17.98 -25.36
C SER A 197 4.75 -16.98 -24.78
N ALA A 198 3.51 -17.00 -25.24
CA ALA A 198 2.49 -16.12 -24.72
C ALA A 198 2.35 -16.29 -23.19
N PRO A 199 2.14 -15.20 -22.44
CA PRO A 199 1.90 -15.29 -21.01
C PRO A 199 0.63 -16.12 -20.73
N SER A 200 0.63 -16.87 -19.64
CA SER A 200 -0.50 -17.69 -19.21
C SER A 200 -0.83 -17.46 -17.74
N VAL A 201 -2.09 -17.64 -17.35
CA VAL A 201 -2.51 -17.59 -15.94
C VAL A 201 -2.10 -18.91 -15.29
N THR A 202 -1.28 -18.86 -14.24
CA THR A 202 -0.77 -20.04 -13.54
C THR A 202 -1.53 -20.33 -12.24
N ALA A 203 -2.11 -19.32 -11.61
CA ALA A 203 -2.93 -19.47 -10.41
C ALA A 203 -3.90 -18.30 -10.24
N THR A 204 -5.05 -18.58 -9.62
CA THR A 204 -6.01 -17.55 -9.18
C THR A 204 -6.46 -17.79 -7.76
N THR A 205 -6.85 -16.73 -7.07
CA THR A 205 -7.64 -16.80 -5.84
C THR A 205 -8.87 -15.92 -6.04
N PRO A 206 -10.10 -16.45 -5.93
CA PRO A 206 -10.41 -17.86 -5.69
C PRO A 206 -10.00 -18.78 -6.86
N GLU A 207 -9.91 -20.09 -6.59
CA GLU A 207 -9.79 -21.11 -7.64
C GLU A 207 -11.17 -21.37 -8.29
N GLN A 208 -11.16 -21.96 -9.48
CA GLN A 208 -12.39 -22.34 -10.18
C GLN A 208 -13.25 -23.27 -9.32
N GLY A 209 -14.49 -22.85 -9.05
CA GLY A 209 -15.47 -23.60 -8.28
C GLY A 209 -15.37 -23.43 -6.76
N ALA A 210 -14.52 -22.53 -6.25
CA ALA A 210 -14.41 -22.30 -4.81
C ALA A 210 -15.76 -21.89 -4.20
N SER A 211 -16.07 -22.41 -3.01
CA SER A 211 -17.30 -22.10 -2.25
C SER A 211 -17.03 -21.49 -0.89
N THR A 212 -15.77 -21.24 -0.55
CA THR A 212 -15.30 -20.75 0.74
C THR A 212 -14.58 -19.40 0.59
N PHE A 213 -14.79 -18.68 -0.51
CA PHE A 213 -14.16 -17.38 -0.71
C PHE A 213 -14.77 -16.36 0.26
N PRO A 214 -13.99 -15.70 1.13
CA PRO A 214 -14.54 -14.74 2.09
C PRO A 214 -15.17 -13.55 1.38
N ALA A 215 -16.26 -13.03 1.96
CA ALA A 215 -16.97 -11.85 1.45
C ALA A 215 -16.06 -10.64 1.19
N ALA A 216 -14.99 -10.51 1.99
CA ALA A 216 -14.13 -9.33 2.01
C ALA A 216 -12.65 -9.65 1.72
N ALA A 217 -12.39 -10.76 1.02
CA ALA A 217 -11.04 -11.14 0.62
C ALA A 217 -10.59 -10.44 -0.68
N ASP A 218 -9.28 -10.18 -0.79
CA ASP A 218 -8.67 -9.78 -2.06
C ASP A 218 -8.66 -10.96 -3.05
N LEU A 219 -8.90 -10.67 -4.33
CA LEU A 219 -8.63 -11.64 -5.39
C LEU A 219 -7.13 -11.65 -5.70
N SER A 220 -6.63 -12.75 -6.27
CA SER A 220 -5.27 -12.78 -6.81
C SER A 220 -5.17 -13.49 -8.16
N VAL A 221 -4.22 -13.04 -8.98
CA VAL A 221 -3.87 -13.66 -10.27
C VAL A 221 -2.35 -13.74 -10.37
N THR A 222 -1.82 -14.91 -10.73
CA THR A 222 -0.41 -15.10 -11.06
C THR A 222 -0.28 -15.48 -12.53
N PHE A 223 0.66 -14.85 -13.23
CA PHE A 223 1.02 -15.17 -14.61
C PHE A 223 2.33 -15.95 -14.67
N SER A 224 2.59 -16.62 -15.80
CA SER A 224 3.85 -17.35 -16.05
C SER A 224 5.08 -16.43 -16.15
N GLU A 225 4.85 -15.14 -16.38
CA GLU A 225 5.87 -14.11 -16.58
C GLU A 225 5.30 -12.72 -16.29
N PRO A 226 6.14 -11.66 -16.23
CA PRO A 226 5.67 -10.30 -16.06
C PRO A 226 4.77 -9.83 -17.21
N VAL A 227 3.64 -9.21 -16.88
CA VAL A 227 2.70 -8.64 -17.86
C VAL A 227 2.34 -7.20 -17.53
N THR A 228 1.85 -6.49 -18.56
CA THR A 228 1.21 -5.18 -18.48
C THR A 228 -0.28 -5.30 -18.77
N LEU A 229 -1.09 -4.63 -17.96
CA LEU A 229 -2.54 -4.64 -18.01
C LEU A 229 -3.08 -3.34 -18.59
N SER A 230 -3.95 -3.45 -19.59
CA SER A 230 -4.77 -2.34 -20.05
C SER A 230 -6.10 -2.27 -19.31
N SER A 231 -6.77 -1.11 -19.33
CA SER A 231 -8.05 -0.90 -18.64
C SER A 231 -9.05 -2.01 -18.94
N GLY A 232 -9.66 -2.58 -17.89
CA GLY A 232 -10.63 -3.67 -18.00
C GLY A 232 -10.02 -5.05 -18.27
N ALA A 233 -8.71 -5.25 -18.04
CA ALA A 233 -8.09 -6.57 -18.07
C ALA A 233 -8.73 -7.55 -17.09
N PHE A 234 -9.21 -7.03 -15.96
CA PHE A 234 -9.94 -7.78 -14.94
C PHE A 234 -11.38 -7.28 -14.84
N ALA A 235 -12.32 -8.20 -14.61
CA ALA A 235 -13.72 -7.87 -14.32
C ALA A 235 -14.31 -8.85 -13.31
N LEU A 236 -15.02 -8.34 -12.30
CA LEU A 236 -15.76 -9.15 -11.34
C LEU A 236 -17.26 -8.83 -11.47
N SER A 237 -18.07 -9.86 -11.61
CA SER A 237 -19.53 -9.77 -11.63
C SER A 237 -20.13 -10.81 -10.70
N CYS A 238 -21.01 -10.38 -9.82
CA CYS A 238 -21.70 -11.24 -8.86
C CYS A 238 -23.22 -11.07 -8.95
N GLY A 239 -23.96 -12.08 -8.50
CA GLY A 239 -25.40 -12.15 -8.65
C GLY A 239 -26.16 -11.02 -7.95
N GLN A 240 -25.71 -10.60 -6.76
CA GLN A 240 -26.34 -9.54 -5.98
C GLN A 240 -25.49 -8.26 -5.96
N SER A 241 -24.18 -8.38 -5.77
CA SER A 241 -23.24 -7.23 -5.79
C SER A 241 -23.08 -6.62 -7.18
N GLY A 242 -23.59 -7.27 -8.24
CA GLY A 242 -23.57 -6.74 -9.60
C GLY A 242 -22.15 -6.67 -10.17
N THR A 243 -21.79 -5.56 -10.83
CA THR A 243 -20.43 -5.35 -11.32
C THR A 243 -19.58 -4.68 -10.25
N VAL A 244 -18.51 -5.36 -9.84
CA VAL A 244 -17.63 -4.89 -8.75
C VAL A 244 -16.37 -4.28 -9.36
N ALA A 245 -16.08 -3.03 -8.99
CA ALA A 245 -14.87 -2.35 -9.41
C ALA A 245 -13.64 -2.94 -8.69
N LEU A 246 -12.54 -3.10 -9.40
CA LEU A 246 -11.31 -3.70 -8.88
C LEU A 246 -10.17 -2.68 -8.88
N SER A 247 -9.46 -2.57 -7.76
CA SER A 247 -8.21 -1.80 -7.67
C SER A 247 -7.02 -2.75 -7.70
N HIS A 248 -6.07 -2.51 -8.59
CA HIS A 248 -4.90 -3.36 -8.80
C HIS A 248 -3.75 -2.59 -9.46
N PRO A 249 -2.48 -3.04 -9.32
CA PRO A 249 -1.37 -2.51 -10.10
C PRO A 249 -1.52 -2.86 -11.59
N THR A 250 -0.88 -2.09 -12.47
CA THR A 250 -0.97 -2.28 -13.94
C THR A 250 0.16 -3.13 -14.52
N THR A 251 1.21 -3.43 -13.75
CA THR A 251 2.33 -4.27 -14.19
C THR A 251 2.75 -5.24 -13.09
N GLY A 252 3.28 -6.40 -13.48
CA GLY A 252 3.81 -7.41 -12.56
C GLY A 252 3.54 -8.84 -13.02
N THR A 253 4.01 -9.80 -12.22
CA THR A 253 3.76 -11.24 -12.43
C THR A 253 2.63 -11.76 -11.53
N ARG A 254 2.45 -11.12 -10.36
CA ARG A 254 1.37 -11.43 -9.41
C ARG A 254 0.60 -10.17 -9.08
N PHE A 255 -0.72 -10.27 -9.17
CA PHE A 255 -1.64 -9.17 -8.93
C PHE A 255 -2.54 -9.52 -7.75
N THR A 256 -2.62 -8.61 -6.79
CA THR A 256 -3.66 -8.60 -5.75
C THR A 256 -4.69 -7.56 -6.17
N LEU A 257 -5.97 -7.94 -6.15
CA LEU A 257 -7.07 -7.09 -6.58
C LEU A 257 -8.02 -6.87 -5.42
N ALA A 258 -8.13 -5.62 -4.97
CA ALA A 258 -9.09 -5.23 -3.95
C ALA A 258 -10.45 -4.95 -4.60
N THR A 259 -11.52 -5.55 -4.05
CA THR A 259 -12.91 -5.28 -4.44
C THR A 259 -13.39 -3.91 -3.96
N ASN A 260 -12.77 -3.37 -2.90
CA ASN A 260 -13.21 -2.16 -2.19
C ASN A 260 -14.72 -2.16 -1.87
N THR A 261 -15.30 -3.36 -1.73
CA THR A 261 -16.67 -3.62 -1.31
C THR A 261 -16.74 -5.06 -0.78
N ALA A 262 -17.57 -5.29 0.23
CA ALA A 262 -17.85 -6.65 0.69
C ALA A 262 -18.85 -7.30 -0.27
N LEU A 263 -18.54 -8.52 -0.72
CA LEU A 263 -19.45 -9.34 -1.52
C LEU A 263 -20.53 -9.94 -0.62
N VAL A 264 -21.71 -10.19 -1.18
CA VAL A 264 -22.83 -10.78 -0.44
C VAL A 264 -22.59 -12.26 -0.20
N ALA A 265 -22.72 -12.69 1.06
CA ALA A 265 -22.58 -14.09 1.44
C ALA A 265 -23.50 -15.02 0.62
N GLY A 266 -22.95 -16.13 0.13
CA GLY A 266 -23.67 -17.12 -0.69
C GLY A 266 -23.95 -16.71 -2.12
N GLU A 267 -23.56 -15.52 -2.55
CA GLU A 267 -23.77 -15.13 -3.94
C GLU A 267 -22.78 -15.84 -4.88
N ALA A 268 -23.25 -16.13 -6.10
CA ALA A 268 -22.41 -16.64 -7.17
C ALA A 268 -21.71 -15.47 -7.87
N CYS A 269 -20.39 -15.60 -8.03
CA CYS A 269 -19.52 -14.61 -8.66
C CYS A 269 -18.76 -15.21 -9.85
N ARG A 270 -18.42 -14.34 -10.80
CA ARG A 270 -17.60 -14.61 -11.97
C ARG A 270 -16.49 -13.58 -12.06
N PHE A 271 -15.25 -14.05 -12.03
CA PHE A 271 -14.04 -13.25 -12.21
C PHE A 271 -13.41 -13.56 -13.57
N ASP A 272 -13.26 -12.55 -14.42
CA ASP A 272 -12.71 -12.67 -15.77
C ASP A 272 -11.35 -11.99 -15.89
N ILE A 273 -10.43 -12.69 -16.56
CA ILE A 273 -9.13 -12.21 -16.99
C ILE A 273 -9.15 -12.18 -18.52
N ARG A 274 -9.21 -10.98 -19.09
CA ARG A 274 -9.35 -10.78 -20.53
C ARG A 274 -8.01 -10.84 -21.24
N ALA A 275 -7.80 -11.90 -22.02
CA ALA A 275 -6.54 -12.19 -22.70
C ALA A 275 -5.99 -10.99 -23.46
N THR A 276 -6.79 -10.40 -24.35
CA THR A 276 -6.33 -9.32 -25.24
C THR A 276 -5.93 -8.03 -24.51
N ARG A 277 -6.21 -7.92 -23.21
CA ARG A 277 -5.89 -6.77 -22.37
C ARG A 277 -4.69 -7.00 -21.46
N VAL A 278 -4.12 -8.19 -21.49
CA VAL A 278 -2.88 -8.60 -20.81
C VAL A 278 -1.80 -8.73 -21.87
N LYS A 279 -0.65 -8.07 -21.73
CA LYS A 279 0.45 -8.20 -22.69
C LYS A 279 1.78 -8.40 -21.97
N ASP A 280 2.63 -9.28 -22.49
CA ASP A 280 4.04 -9.30 -22.12
C ASP A 280 4.79 -8.08 -22.73
N ALA A 281 6.09 -8.00 -22.49
CA ALA A 281 6.94 -6.93 -23.03
C ALA A 281 7.06 -6.96 -24.56
N GLN A 282 6.83 -8.12 -25.18
CA GLN A 282 6.91 -8.38 -26.61
C GLN A 282 5.54 -8.25 -27.32
N GLY A 283 4.49 -7.91 -26.57
CA GLY A 283 3.14 -7.70 -27.05
C GLY A 283 2.29 -8.96 -27.25
N ALA A 284 2.77 -10.16 -26.93
CA ALA A 284 1.91 -11.33 -26.90
C ALA A 284 1.04 -11.35 -25.65
N HIS A 285 -0.05 -12.11 -25.74
CA HIS A 285 -1.10 -12.14 -24.75
C HIS A 285 -1.62 -13.58 -24.59
N PRO A 286 -2.28 -13.92 -23.48
CA PRO A 286 -2.83 -15.26 -23.29
C PRO A 286 -3.71 -15.67 -24.48
N ALA A 287 -3.76 -16.98 -24.77
CA ALA A 287 -4.47 -17.49 -25.94
C ALA A 287 -5.99 -17.29 -25.87
N ALA A 288 -6.56 -17.26 -24.66
CA ALA A 288 -7.99 -17.08 -24.43
C ALA A 288 -8.24 -16.43 -23.05
N ASP A 289 -9.43 -15.83 -22.91
CA ASP A 289 -9.90 -15.32 -21.62
C ASP A 289 -9.94 -16.45 -20.58
N THR A 290 -9.48 -16.16 -19.38
CA THR A 290 -9.64 -17.06 -18.23
C THR A 290 -10.83 -16.60 -17.41
N ARG A 291 -11.72 -17.53 -17.05
CA ARG A 291 -12.95 -17.24 -16.32
C ARG A 291 -13.05 -18.14 -15.10
N ILE A 292 -13.11 -17.51 -13.94
CA ILE A 292 -13.23 -18.15 -12.64
C ILE A 292 -14.65 -17.96 -12.12
N ALA A 293 -15.38 -19.05 -11.90
CA ALA A 293 -16.66 -19.03 -11.19
C ALA A 293 -16.44 -19.47 -9.75
N PHE A 294 -17.03 -18.75 -8.78
CA PHE A 294 -16.95 -19.11 -7.37
C PHE A 294 -18.23 -18.68 -6.64
N THR A 295 -18.43 -19.21 -5.43
CA THR A 295 -19.51 -18.80 -4.52
C THR A 295 -18.86 -18.19 -3.29
N VAL A 296 -19.36 -17.01 -2.89
CA VAL A 296 -18.94 -16.37 -1.64
C VAL A 296 -19.39 -17.25 -0.49
N ALA A 297 -18.52 -17.46 0.50
CA ALA A 297 -18.80 -18.32 1.64
C ALA A 297 -20.14 -17.94 2.29
N THR A 298 -21.08 -18.89 2.37
CA THR A 298 -22.16 -18.84 3.36
C THR A 298 -21.58 -19.26 4.68
N ALA A 299 -21.98 -18.62 5.76
CA ALA A 299 -21.38 -18.77 7.08
C ALA A 299 -21.64 -20.11 7.80
N THR A 300 -21.58 -21.24 7.08
CA THR A 300 -21.77 -22.61 7.59
C THR A 300 -20.46 -23.40 7.68
N THR A 301 -19.34 -22.85 7.19
CA THR A 301 -18.01 -23.35 7.56
C THR A 301 -17.54 -22.58 8.78
N PRO A 302 -17.09 -23.26 9.86
CA PRO A 302 -16.42 -22.60 10.98
C PRO A 302 -15.12 -21.95 10.49
N ASP A 303 -15.22 -20.74 9.96
CA ASP A 303 -14.14 -19.79 9.95
C ASP A 303 -14.04 -19.23 11.39
N PRO A 304 -12.87 -19.28 12.04
CA PRO A 304 -12.65 -18.58 13.30
C PRO A 304 -13.02 -17.08 13.28
N GLY A 305 -13.26 -16.51 12.10
CA GLY A 305 -13.74 -15.15 11.88
C GLY A 305 -15.14 -14.98 11.27
N ASN A 306 -16.00 -15.99 11.05
CA ASN A 306 -17.35 -15.68 10.58
C ASN A 306 -18.40 -16.75 10.95
N PRO A 307 -18.93 -16.73 12.19
CA PRO A 307 -19.92 -17.71 12.65
C PRO A 307 -21.36 -17.44 12.20
N GLY A 308 -21.60 -16.66 11.14
CA GLY A 308 -22.95 -16.52 10.58
C GLY A 308 -23.85 -15.55 11.32
N THR A 309 -25.16 -15.80 11.30
CA THR A 309 -26.15 -14.86 11.85
C THR A 309 -25.75 -14.44 13.28
N PRO A 310 -26.01 -13.20 13.73
CA PRO A 310 -25.54 -12.73 15.03
C PRO A 310 -25.83 -13.68 16.20
N GLY A 311 -26.94 -14.43 16.15
CA GLY A 311 -27.28 -15.43 17.17
C GLY A 311 -26.30 -16.59 17.29
N GLU A 312 -25.72 -17.07 16.18
CA GLU A 312 -24.70 -18.14 16.20
C GLU A 312 -23.33 -17.59 16.63
N TYR A 313 -23.01 -16.34 16.26
CA TYR A 313 -21.78 -15.66 16.69
C TYR A 313 -21.62 -15.61 18.22
N TYR A 314 -22.71 -15.30 18.92
CA TYR A 314 -22.71 -15.13 20.36
C TYR A 314 -23.10 -16.38 21.16
N ALA A 315 -23.22 -17.55 20.53
CA ALA A 315 -23.68 -18.79 21.20
C ALA A 315 -22.85 -19.15 22.46
N ARG A 316 -21.55 -18.82 22.45
CA ARG A 316 -20.61 -19.09 23.57
C ARG A 316 -20.57 -18.00 24.65
N VAL A 317 -21.34 -16.92 24.51
CA VAL A 317 -21.39 -15.82 25.49
C VAL A 317 -22.19 -16.24 26.72
N ASN A 318 -21.62 -16.07 27.90
CA ASN A 318 -22.23 -16.41 29.18
C ASN A 318 -22.71 -15.15 29.92
N THR A 319 -24.01 -14.93 29.95
CA THR A 319 -24.64 -13.75 30.56
C THR A 319 -24.98 -13.92 32.06
N SER A 320 -24.56 -15.02 32.70
CA SER A 320 -25.00 -15.37 34.07
C SER A 320 -24.58 -14.38 35.15
N THR A 321 -23.41 -13.75 35.01
CA THR A 321 -22.92 -12.69 35.89
C THR A 321 -22.13 -11.65 35.08
N PRO A 322 -21.96 -10.42 35.57
CA PRO A 322 -21.16 -9.41 34.88
C PRO A 322 -19.72 -9.86 34.59
N SER A 323 -19.08 -10.59 35.50
CA SER A 323 -17.71 -11.08 35.32
C SER A 323 -17.61 -12.21 34.28
N GLN A 324 -18.60 -13.11 34.23
CA GLN A 324 -18.66 -14.14 33.19
C GLN A 324 -19.02 -13.55 31.83
N LEU A 325 -19.90 -12.55 31.79
CA LEU A 325 -20.23 -11.82 30.57
C LEU A 325 -18.99 -11.13 30.01
N ARG A 326 -18.25 -10.39 30.85
CA ARG A 326 -17.00 -9.73 30.47
C ARG A 326 -16.01 -10.70 29.84
N CYS A 327 -15.67 -11.78 30.56
CA CYS A 327 -14.66 -12.71 30.07
C CYS A 327 -15.13 -13.46 28.82
N SER A 328 -16.39 -13.90 28.75
CA SER A 328 -16.90 -14.67 27.61
C SER A 328 -17.06 -13.80 26.37
N LEU A 329 -17.40 -12.51 26.52
CA LEU A 329 -17.34 -11.54 25.44
C LEU A 329 -15.91 -11.37 24.93
N HIS A 330 -14.95 -11.12 25.82
CA HIS A 330 -13.54 -11.01 25.45
C HIS A 330 -13.07 -12.25 24.67
N GLU A 331 -13.37 -13.46 25.17
CA GLU A 331 -13.05 -14.73 24.49
C GLU A 331 -13.74 -14.91 23.14
N THR A 332 -14.91 -14.30 22.94
CA THR A 332 -15.68 -14.39 21.69
C THR A 332 -15.15 -13.44 20.63
N ILE A 333 -14.77 -12.21 21.01
CA ILE A 333 -14.42 -11.15 20.05
C ILE A 333 -12.90 -11.00 19.83
N LYS A 334 -12.07 -11.69 20.63
CA LYS A 334 -10.61 -11.66 20.47
C LYS A 334 -10.10 -12.47 19.28
N GLY A 335 -8.87 -12.20 18.85
CA GLY A 335 -8.21 -12.95 17.77
C GLY A 335 -8.68 -12.61 16.36
N HIS A 336 -9.26 -11.43 16.16
CA HIS A 336 -9.68 -10.95 14.86
C HIS A 336 -8.52 -10.80 13.87
N THR A 337 -8.84 -10.81 12.58
CA THR A 337 -7.87 -10.57 11.50
C THR A 337 -7.43 -9.11 11.50
N ALA A 338 -6.15 -8.87 11.79
CA ALA A 338 -5.55 -7.55 11.72
C ALA A 338 -5.08 -7.22 10.29
N TYR A 339 -5.56 -6.11 9.74
CA TYR A 339 -5.10 -5.59 8.44
C TYR A 339 -4.03 -4.51 8.63
N PRO A 340 -3.14 -4.29 7.65
CA PRO A 340 -2.21 -3.17 7.67
C PRO A 340 -2.95 -1.83 7.81
N TYR A 341 -2.32 -0.88 8.51
CA TYR A 341 -2.87 0.47 8.58
C TYR A 341 -2.96 1.08 7.18
N SER A 342 -1.92 0.99 6.35
CA SER A 342 -1.96 1.42 4.95
C SER A 342 -1.24 0.38 4.07
N GLY A 343 -1.60 0.26 2.79
CA GLY A 343 -0.94 -0.67 1.86
C GLY A 343 -1.60 -0.71 0.48
N SER A 344 -1.04 -1.52 -0.44
CA SER A 344 -1.52 -1.71 -1.82
C SER A 344 -2.64 -2.77 -1.96
N GLY A 345 -2.87 -3.59 -0.93
CA GLY A 345 -4.02 -4.50 -0.82
C GLY A 345 -5.04 -4.00 0.20
N THR A 346 -5.88 -4.91 0.72
CA THR A 346 -6.82 -4.56 1.79
C THR A 346 -6.09 -4.00 3.02
N SER A 347 -6.50 -2.80 3.44
CA SER A 347 -5.99 -2.08 4.60
C SER A 347 -7.14 -1.40 5.34
N THR A 348 -6.87 -0.74 6.47
CA THR A 348 -7.94 -0.02 7.20
C THR A 348 -8.61 1.05 6.35
N TRP A 349 -7.92 1.64 5.36
CA TRP A 349 -8.55 2.54 4.39
C TRP A 349 -9.66 1.85 3.59
N THR A 350 -9.38 0.66 3.07
CA THR A 350 -10.32 -0.10 2.25
C THR A 350 -11.57 -0.43 3.06
N ILE A 351 -11.39 -0.94 4.27
CA ILE A 351 -12.48 -1.36 5.15
C ILE A 351 -13.34 -0.16 5.54
N LEU A 352 -12.71 0.92 6.01
CA LEU A 352 -13.44 2.09 6.51
C LEU A 352 -14.14 2.87 5.39
N GLU A 353 -13.59 2.90 4.18
CA GLU A 353 -14.29 3.54 3.06
C GLU A 353 -15.54 2.78 2.62
N ILE A 354 -15.67 1.50 2.96
CA ILE A 354 -16.89 0.73 2.76
C ILE A 354 -17.81 0.93 3.97
N ALA A 355 -17.26 0.84 5.17
CA ALA A 355 -18.02 0.90 6.42
C ALA A 355 -18.66 2.28 6.65
N ASP A 356 -17.96 3.36 6.24
CA ASP A 356 -18.39 4.74 6.37
C ASP A 356 -18.86 5.33 5.02
N GLU A 357 -19.31 4.49 4.08
CA GLU A 357 -19.81 4.89 2.75
C GLU A 357 -20.99 5.88 2.85
N ASP A 358 -21.01 6.90 2.00
CA ASP A 358 -22.16 7.80 1.89
C ASP A 358 -23.35 7.03 1.27
N PRO A 359 -24.49 6.88 1.97
CA PRO A 359 -25.61 6.07 1.49
C PRO A 359 -26.23 6.59 0.19
N ASN A 360 -25.99 7.86 -0.18
CA ASN A 360 -26.45 8.43 -1.45
C ASN A 360 -25.40 8.39 -2.55
N ASN A 361 -24.15 7.99 -2.25
CA ASN A 361 -23.06 8.00 -3.21
C ASN A 361 -21.92 7.05 -2.82
N SER A 362 -21.90 5.85 -3.43
CA SER A 362 -20.88 4.83 -3.16
C SER A 362 -19.45 5.22 -3.54
N GLY A 363 -19.25 6.29 -4.31
CA GLY A 363 -17.94 6.87 -4.58
C GLY A 363 -17.40 7.76 -3.45
N LYS A 364 -18.16 7.92 -2.36
CA LYS A 364 -17.86 8.83 -1.27
C LYS A 364 -18.01 8.18 0.11
N ILE A 365 -17.35 8.78 1.09
CA ILE A 365 -17.56 8.49 2.52
C ILE A 365 -18.36 9.62 3.15
N LEU A 366 -19.08 9.31 4.22
CA LEU A 366 -19.72 10.28 5.09
C LEU A 366 -18.95 10.34 6.41
N ASP A 367 -18.25 11.45 6.65
CA ASP A 367 -17.40 11.56 7.84
C ASP A 367 -18.22 11.61 9.15
N ALA A 368 -17.69 10.99 10.20
CA ALA A 368 -18.41 10.82 11.45
C ALA A 368 -18.56 12.12 12.26
N TYR A 369 -17.64 13.08 12.13
CA TYR A 369 -17.65 14.27 12.99
C TYR A 369 -18.31 15.48 12.33
N ARG A 370 -17.92 15.82 11.11
CA ARG A 370 -18.46 17.00 10.41
C ARG A 370 -19.70 16.66 9.58
N ASN A 371 -20.05 15.39 9.42
CA ASN A 371 -21.16 14.90 8.58
C ASN A 371 -21.02 15.32 7.11
N ARG A 372 -19.77 15.46 6.64
CA ARG A 372 -19.46 15.90 5.28
C ARG A 372 -19.15 14.71 4.39
N SER A 373 -19.60 14.80 3.13
CA SER A 373 -19.36 13.79 2.10
C SER A 373 -18.03 14.05 1.37
N TYR A 374 -17.10 13.09 1.40
CA TYR A 374 -15.79 13.19 0.74
C TYR A 374 -15.60 12.12 -0.32
N THR A 375 -14.95 12.47 -1.43
CA THR A 375 -14.56 11.49 -2.46
C THR A 375 -13.55 10.50 -1.90
N LYS A 376 -13.85 9.20 -2.02
CA LYS A 376 -12.95 8.11 -1.63
C LYS A 376 -11.59 8.25 -2.32
N VAL A 377 -10.52 7.81 -1.66
CA VAL A 377 -9.13 7.86 -2.16
C VAL A 377 -8.58 9.28 -2.35
N SER A 378 -9.14 10.08 -3.26
CA SER A 378 -8.62 11.42 -3.58
C SER A 378 -8.89 12.46 -2.49
N GLY A 379 -9.83 12.19 -1.58
CA GLY A 379 -10.11 13.03 -0.41
C GLY A 379 -9.30 12.66 0.84
N ARG A 380 -8.47 11.61 0.78
CA ARG A 380 -7.63 11.19 1.92
C ARG A 380 -6.57 12.24 2.23
N ALA A 381 -6.33 12.51 3.51
CA ALA A 381 -5.21 13.33 3.95
C ALA A 381 -3.87 12.76 3.42
N GLY A 382 -2.98 13.65 2.95
CA GLY A 382 -1.67 13.27 2.37
C GLY A 382 -1.65 13.02 0.86
N THR A 383 -2.79 13.09 0.16
CA THR A 383 -2.88 12.91 -1.32
C THR A 383 -2.83 14.22 -2.12
N GLY A 384 -2.48 15.34 -1.48
CA GLY A 384 -2.19 16.61 -2.16
C GLY A 384 -3.37 17.52 -2.49
N SER A 385 -4.48 17.47 -1.74
CA SER A 385 -5.60 18.43 -1.88
C SER A 385 -6.13 18.96 -0.54
N GLY A 386 -6.91 20.05 -0.58
CA GLY A 386 -7.34 20.90 0.54
C GLY A 386 -8.08 20.22 1.70
N LEU A 387 -9.43 20.35 1.76
CA LEU A 387 -10.25 19.70 2.80
C LEU A 387 -10.14 18.17 2.65
N THR A 388 -9.63 17.50 3.66
CA THR A 388 -9.34 16.06 3.63
C THR A 388 -9.98 15.34 4.81
N TYR A 389 -10.19 14.02 4.66
CA TYR A 389 -10.53 13.14 5.76
C TYR A 389 -9.34 12.25 6.13
N ASN A 390 -9.28 11.86 7.39
CA ASN A 390 -8.31 10.91 7.93
C ASN A 390 -9.03 9.89 8.82
N ARG A 391 -8.25 9.03 9.47
CA ARG A 391 -8.77 7.99 10.38
C ARG A 391 -8.65 8.47 11.80
N GLU A 392 -9.79 8.52 12.48
CA GLU A 392 -9.92 8.82 13.89
C GLU A 392 -9.78 7.55 14.72
N HIS A 393 -8.98 7.63 15.77
CA HIS A 393 -8.85 6.59 16.79
C HIS A 393 -9.81 6.88 17.95
N THR A 394 -11.06 6.41 17.94
CA THR A 394 -12.06 6.72 19.01
C THR A 394 -11.59 6.32 20.42
N TRP A 395 -10.70 5.34 20.53
CA TRP A 395 -9.73 5.26 21.62
C TRP A 395 -8.38 5.81 21.14
N PRO A 396 -7.90 6.99 21.60
CA PRO A 396 -6.67 7.58 21.07
C PRO A 396 -5.48 6.63 21.22
N ASN A 397 -4.79 6.32 20.13
CA ASN A 397 -3.66 5.38 20.13
C ASN A 397 -2.55 5.75 21.14
N SER A 398 -2.40 7.04 21.47
CA SER A 398 -1.46 7.53 22.49
C SER A 398 -1.75 7.03 23.91
N LEU A 399 -2.90 6.40 24.14
CA LEU A 399 -3.36 5.86 25.42
C LEU A 399 -3.29 4.32 25.41
N GLY A 400 -2.10 3.77 25.18
CA GLY A 400 -1.81 2.33 25.35
C GLY A 400 -1.22 1.62 24.14
N PHE A 401 -1.30 2.18 22.93
CA PHE A 401 -0.90 1.47 21.71
C PHE A 401 -0.44 2.39 20.58
N ALA A 402 0.54 3.26 20.82
CA ALA A 402 0.92 4.32 19.86
C ALA A 402 1.59 3.83 18.55
N SER A 403 1.97 2.55 18.44
CA SER A 403 2.70 2.00 17.29
C SER A 403 1.75 1.39 16.26
N THR A 404 2.04 1.56 14.97
CA THR A 404 1.34 0.84 13.88
C THR A 404 1.71 -0.65 13.81
N THR A 405 2.84 -1.03 14.41
CA THR A 405 3.43 -2.37 14.32
C THR A 405 3.66 -2.93 15.73
N GLY A 406 3.24 -4.18 15.96
CA GLY A 406 3.39 -4.85 17.25
C GLY A 406 4.78 -5.44 17.50
N ASP A 407 4.97 -6.08 18.66
CA ASP A 407 6.25 -6.67 19.10
C ASP A 407 6.72 -7.86 18.26
N LYS A 408 5.91 -8.32 17.30
CA LYS A 408 6.25 -9.36 16.32
C LYS A 408 6.50 -8.83 14.92
N GLY A 409 6.52 -7.51 14.72
CA GLY A 409 6.68 -6.92 13.39
C GLY A 409 5.42 -7.01 12.51
N LEU A 410 4.30 -7.47 13.07
CA LEU A 410 3.00 -7.59 12.39
C LEU A 410 2.16 -6.31 12.60
N PRO A 411 1.12 -6.07 11.78
CA PRO A 411 0.14 -5.02 12.08
C PRO A 411 -0.33 -5.09 13.53
N TYR A 412 -0.33 -3.95 14.22
CA TYR A 412 -0.74 -3.95 15.62
C TYR A 412 -2.26 -3.90 15.73
N ALA A 413 -2.89 -5.03 16.08
CA ALA A 413 -4.35 -5.18 16.15
C ALA A 413 -5.08 -3.98 16.80
N PRO A 414 -4.75 -3.50 18.02
CA PRO A 414 -5.46 -2.35 18.62
C PRO A 414 -5.30 -1.05 17.83
N TYR A 415 -4.21 -0.90 17.08
CA TYR A 415 -4.00 0.26 16.21
C TYR A 415 -4.85 0.19 14.95
N THR A 416 -5.08 -1.02 14.42
CA THR A 416 -5.73 -1.23 13.12
C THR A 416 -7.17 -1.71 13.20
N ASP A 417 -7.72 -1.89 14.41
CA ASP A 417 -9.11 -2.32 14.62
C ASP A 417 -10.12 -1.28 14.13
N THR A 418 -10.86 -1.64 13.09
CA THR A 418 -11.84 -0.78 12.41
C THR A 418 -13.18 -0.66 13.13
N HIS A 419 -13.42 -1.44 14.19
CA HIS A 419 -14.55 -1.18 15.10
C HIS A 419 -14.38 0.12 15.89
N MET A 420 -13.14 0.57 16.10
CA MET A 420 -12.85 1.85 16.75
C MET A 420 -12.36 2.94 15.79
N LEU A 421 -11.90 2.59 14.59
CA LEU A 421 -11.47 3.58 13.59
C LEU A 421 -12.69 4.14 12.91
N TYR A 422 -12.75 5.45 12.71
CA TYR A 422 -13.78 6.11 11.90
C TYR A 422 -13.12 7.06 10.90
N LEU A 423 -13.72 7.26 9.73
CA LEU A 423 -13.31 8.32 8.81
C LEU A 423 -13.90 9.65 9.25
N THR A 424 -13.02 10.64 9.40
CA THR A 424 -13.40 11.96 9.91
C THR A 424 -12.70 13.09 9.16
N ASP A 425 -13.29 14.28 9.11
CA ASP A 425 -12.62 15.51 8.68
C ASP A 425 -11.32 15.68 9.49
N ALA A 426 -10.22 15.92 8.78
CA ALA A 426 -8.89 15.93 9.38
C ALA A 426 -8.72 17.03 10.45
N GLN A 427 -9.40 18.16 10.30
CA GLN A 427 -9.37 19.24 11.29
C GLN A 427 -10.20 18.89 12.52
N TRP A 428 -11.40 18.31 12.36
CA TRP A 428 -12.22 17.89 13.51
C TRP A 428 -11.52 16.79 14.30
N ASN A 429 -10.85 15.86 13.61
CA ASN A 429 -10.01 14.85 14.25
C ASN A 429 -8.83 15.49 15.01
N ALA A 430 -8.13 16.44 14.39
CA ALA A 430 -7.04 17.16 15.06
C ALA A 430 -7.52 17.92 16.31
N ASP A 431 -8.70 18.54 16.26
CA ASP A 431 -9.31 19.22 17.39
C ASP A 431 -9.78 18.26 18.50
N ARG A 432 -10.18 17.03 18.13
CA ARG A 432 -10.45 15.96 19.09
C ARG A 432 -9.15 15.56 19.81
N GLY A 433 -8.07 15.36 19.06
CA GLY A 433 -6.76 15.02 19.61
C GLY A 433 -6.81 13.74 20.44
N ASN A 434 -6.31 13.79 21.68
CA ASN A 434 -6.38 12.68 22.64
C ASN A 434 -7.27 12.99 23.86
N LYS A 435 -8.25 13.89 23.70
CA LYS A 435 -9.16 14.27 24.78
C LYS A 435 -10.17 13.14 25.06
N PRO A 436 -10.57 12.92 26.32
CA PRO A 436 -11.68 12.04 26.63
C PRO A 436 -12.99 12.55 26.01
N PHE A 437 -13.82 11.62 25.54
CA PHE A 437 -15.23 11.91 25.28
C PHE A 437 -15.91 12.29 26.61
N ALA A 438 -16.56 13.45 26.63
CA ALA A 438 -17.20 14.01 27.81
C ALA A 438 -18.29 14.99 27.39
N THR A 439 -19.31 15.15 28.23
CA THR A 439 -20.24 16.29 28.09
C THR A 439 -19.48 17.60 28.30
N CYS A 440 -19.70 18.55 27.40
CA CYS A 440 -19.12 19.87 27.42
C CYS A 440 -19.98 20.85 28.22
N ASP A 441 -19.52 22.10 28.33
CA ASP A 441 -20.33 23.20 28.86
C ASP A 441 -20.40 24.33 27.81
N SER A 442 -21.14 25.39 28.10
CA SER A 442 -21.32 26.52 27.18
C SER A 442 -20.04 27.25 26.79
N ASN A 443 -18.90 26.98 27.45
CA ASN A 443 -17.59 27.56 27.11
C ASN A 443 -16.81 26.71 26.09
N CYS A 444 -17.34 25.56 25.67
CA CYS A 444 -16.70 24.75 24.64
C CYS A 444 -16.78 25.45 23.27
N GLY A 445 -15.72 25.30 22.48
CA GLY A 445 -15.68 25.78 21.11
C GLY A 445 -16.49 24.88 20.19
N GLU A 446 -17.32 25.49 19.35
CA GLU A 446 -18.15 24.76 18.39
C GLU A 446 -17.32 24.17 17.25
N ARG A 447 -17.73 22.99 16.81
CA ARG A 447 -17.27 22.29 15.60
C ARG A 447 -18.51 21.79 14.85
N ALA A 448 -19.08 22.71 14.06
CA ALA A 448 -20.34 22.54 13.34
C ALA A 448 -20.36 21.32 12.40
N THR A 449 -21.55 20.74 12.25
CA THR A 449 -21.82 19.70 11.24
C THR A 449 -22.42 20.31 9.98
N GLU A 450 -22.26 19.62 8.85
CA GLU A 450 -22.99 19.88 7.61
C GLU A 450 -24.29 19.06 7.57
N ALA A 451 -25.31 19.60 6.91
CA ALA A 451 -26.57 18.88 6.72
C ALA A 451 -26.39 17.80 5.65
N ASN A 452 -26.49 16.54 6.04
CA ASN A 452 -26.46 15.40 5.13
C ASN A 452 -27.31 14.25 5.69
N ASN A 453 -28.02 13.52 4.82
CA ASN A 453 -28.88 12.40 5.18
C ASN A 453 -29.95 12.70 6.25
N GLY A 454 -30.43 13.96 6.30
CA GLY A 454 -31.43 14.39 7.27
C GLY A 454 -30.88 14.71 8.66
N PHE A 455 -29.56 14.67 8.83
CA PHE A 455 -28.87 14.97 10.08
C PHE A 455 -27.89 16.14 9.91
N GLY A 456 -27.56 16.81 11.02
CA GLY A 456 -26.59 17.91 11.06
C GLY A 456 -27.12 19.25 10.52
N GLY A 457 -26.24 20.25 10.43
CA GLY A 457 -26.53 21.56 9.83
C GLY A 457 -27.55 22.45 10.56
N GLY A 458 -27.75 22.24 11.87
CA GLY A 458 -28.71 22.95 12.74
C GLY A 458 -28.16 24.16 13.52
N SER A 459 -28.92 24.60 14.52
CA SER A 459 -29.00 25.96 15.11
C SER A 459 -27.78 26.56 15.83
N GLY A 460 -26.57 26.03 15.69
CA GLY A 460 -25.31 26.64 16.14
C GLY A 460 -25.16 26.94 17.65
N GLY A 461 -26.12 26.54 18.49
CA GLY A 461 -26.16 26.86 19.92
C GLY A 461 -26.06 25.60 20.77
N TYR A 462 -25.27 25.64 21.84
CA TYR A 462 -24.98 24.48 22.70
C TYR A 462 -26.27 23.84 23.27
N PRO A 463 -26.42 22.49 23.20
CA PRO A 463 -25.51 21.53 22.56
C PRO A 463 -25.78 21.33 21.04
N GLY A 464 -26.89 21.84 20.50
CA GLY A 464 -27.14 21.91 19.06
C GLY A 464 -26.95 20.59 18.30
N THR A 465 -26.57 20.67 17.03
CA THR A 465 -26.21 19.51 16.19
C THR A 465 -24.72 19.49 15.88
N SER A 466 -23.90 20.03 16.78
CA SER A 466 -22.47 20.27 16.56
C SER A 466 -21.63 19.43 17.53
N ASN A 467 -20.35 19.27 17.21
CA ASN A 467 -19.36 18.79 18.17
C ASN A 467 -18.88 19.97 19.01
N TRP A 468 -18.39 19.69 20.21
CA TRP A 468 -17.91 20.71 21.15
C TRP A 468 -16.58 20.32 21.74
N VAL A 469 -15.65 21.27 21.74
CA VAL A 469 -14.25 21.01 22.10
C VAL A 469 -13.83 21.93 23.23
N ARG A 470 -13.22 21.35 24.26
CA ARG A 470 -12.52 22.07 25.32
C ARG A 470 -11.04 21.71 25.30
N THR A 471 -10.18 22.70 25.11
CA THR A 471 -8.72 22.57 25.21
C THR A 471 -8.26 22.57 26.68
N PRO A 472 -7.06 22.05 27.01
CA PRO A 472 -6.00 21.54 26.14
C PRO A 472 -6.24 20.10 25.65
N ASP A 473 -5.29 19.52 24.92
CA ASP A 473 -5.20 18.06 24.74
C ASP A 473 -4.99 17.33 26.08
N GLY A 474 -5.31 16.04 26.08
CA GLY A 474 -5.21 15.17 27.25
C GLY A 474 -6.39 15.30 28.21
N ASN A 475 -6.20 14.82 29.45
CA ASN A 475 -7.24 14.71 30.47
C ASN A 475 -7.78 16.04 31.02
N GLY A 476 -7.19 17.18 30.70
CA GLY A 476 -7.74 18.51 30.99
C GLY A 476 -8.79 18.98 29.98
N GLY A 477 -8.82 18.37 28.78
CA GLY A 477 -9.75 18.71 27.71
C GLY A 477 -10.97 17.80 27.64
N SER A 478 -11.89 18.13 26.74
CA SER A 478 -13.08 17.34 26.43
C SER A 478 -13.41 17.42 24.95
N PHE A 479 -13.96 16.35 24.39
CA PHE A 479 -14.65 16.36 23.11
C PHE A 479 -16.06 15.80 23.30
N GLU A 480 -17.08 16.60 23.05
CA GLU A 480 -18.48 16.16 22.98
C GLU A 480 -18.84 15.99 21.51
N VAL A 481 -19.09 14.75 21.08
CA VAL A 481 -19.56 14.50 19.70
C VAL A 481 -21.03 14.91 19.58
N TRP A 482 -21.42 15.35 18.39
CA TRP A 482 -22.81 15.70 18.09
C TRP A 482 -23.78 14.53 18.35
N GLY A 483 -25.03 14.86 18.68
CA GLY A 483 -25.99 13.92 19.28
C GLY A 483 -26.19 12.61 18.52
N HIS A 484 -26.18 12.63 17.18
CA HIS A 484 -26.42 11.46 16.32
C HIS A 484 -25.24 10.45 16.29
N ARG A 485 -24.11 10.77 16.92
CA ARG A 485 -22.92 9.90 16.96
C ARG A 485 -22.48 9.56 18.36
N LYS A 486 -23.22 9.98 19.39
CA LYS A 486 -22.83 9.79 20.78
C LYS A 486 -22.78 8.29 21.13
N GLY A 487 -23.79 7.54 20.69
CA GLY A 487 -23.88 6.10 20.88
C GLY A 487 -22.78 5.36 20.14
N ASP A 488 -22.54 5.71 18.88
CA ASP A 488 -21.53 5.10 18.02
C ASP A 488 -20.13 5.19 18.66
N MET A 489 -19.74 6.39 19.09
CA MET A 489 -18.44 6.62 19.73
C MET A 489 -18.37 5.92 21.09
N ALA A 490 -19.47 5.90 21.85
CA ALA A 490 -19.52 5.21 23.13
C ALA A 490 -19.32 3.70 22.99
N ARG A 491 -20.04 3.07 22.05
CA ARG A 491 -19.93 1.62 21.77
C ARG A 491 -18.58 1.24 21.19
N ALA A 492 -17.95 2.09 20.40
CA ALA A 492 -16.59 1.87 19.91
C ALA A 492 -15.55 1.84 21.04
N VAL A 493 -15.60 2.79 21.99
CA VAL A 493 -14.67 2.83 23.14
C VAL A 493 -14.98 1.68 24.12
N MET A 494 -16.25 1.40 24.40
CA MET A 494 -16.67 0.27 25.23
C MET A 494 -16.20 -1.07 24.66
N TYR A 495 -16.31 -1.25 23.35
CA TYR A 495 -15.78 -2.42 22.65
C TYR A 495 -14.27 -2.58 22.88
N MET A 496 -13.49 -1.51 22.77
CA MET A 496 -12.04 -1.59 22.98
C MET A 496 -11.66 -2.09 24.38
N ALA A 497 -12.40 -1.66 25.41
CA ALA A 497 -12.16 -2.07 26.79
C ALA A 497 -12.46 -3.56 27.08
N ILE A 498 -13.29 -4.21 26.25
CA ILE A 498 -13.57 -5.66 26.36
C ILE A 498 -12.74 -6.46 25.36
N ARG A 499 -12.49 -5.94 24.17
CA ARG A 499 -11.65 -6.63 23.18
C ARG A 499 -10.21 -6.75 23.68
N TYR A 500 -9.66 -5.72 24.32
CA TYR A 500 -8.27 -5.66 24.72
C TYR A 500 -8.11 -5.68 26.25
N GLU A 501 -8.09 -6.89 26.82
CA GLU A 501 -7.91 -7.12 28.26
C GLU A 501 -6.47 -7.57 28.62
N GLY A 502 -5.51 -7.24 27.77
CA GLY A 502 -4.12 -7.66 27.89
C GLY A 502 -3.86 -9.09 27.41
N GLY A 503 -2.62 -9.55 27.58
CA GLY A 503 -2.20 -10.90 27.22
C GLY A 503 -1.54 -10.96 25.85
N LYS A 504 -1.78 -12.05 25.12
CA LYS A 504 -1.20 -12.30 23.80
C LYS A 504 -2.24 -12.86 22.85
N ASP A 505 -2.18 -12.44 21.60
CA ASP A 505 -2.93 -13.06 20.53
C ASP A 505 -2.52 -14.54 20.39
N ALA A 506 -3.50 -15.45 20.39
CA ALA A 506 -3.24 -16.88 20.45
C ALA A 506 -2.59 -17.43 19.17
N LYS A 507 -2.83 -16.79 18.02
CA LYS A 507 -2.34 -17.24 16.71
C LYS A 507 -0.92 -16.74 16.43
N THR A 508 -0.64 -15.49 16.78
CA THR A 508 0.62 -14.80 16.43
C THR A 508 1.58 -14.68 17.61
N GLY A 509 1.08 -14.84 18.85
CA GLY A 509 1.86 -14.59 20.07
C GLY A 509 2.22 -13.13 20.30
N GLN A 510 1.62 -12.21 19.53
CA GLN A 510 1.80 -10.76 19.67
C GLN A 510 1.16 -10.26 20.96
N SER A 511 1.86 -9.40 21.68
CA SER A 511 1.36 -8.83 22.94
C SER A 511 0.19 -7.87 22.67
N GLU A 512 -0.86 -7.94 23.48
CA GLU A 512 -2.03 -7.03 23.40
C GLU A 512 -2.10 -6.15 24.66
N PRO A 513 -2.58 -4.89 24.55
CA PRO A 513 -2.70 -4.00 25.70
C PRO A 513 -3.90 -4.37 26.59
N ASP A 514 -3.84 -3.99 27.87
CA ASP A 514 -4.99 -4.00 28.78
C ASP A 514 -5.61 -2.60 28.79
N LEU A 515 -6.82 -2.46 28.25
CA LEU A 515 -7.54 -1.20 28.08
C LEU A 515 -8.74 -1.16 29.03
N GLU A 516 -8.82 -0.13 29.87
CA GLU A 516 -9.90 -0.01 30.85
C GLU A 516 -10.60 1.35 30.82
N LEU A 517 -11.92 1.35 31.03
CA LEU A 517 -12.70 2.57 31.20
C LEU A 517 -12.51 3.16 32.60
N THR A 518 -12.57 4.48 32.74
CA THR A 518 -12.45 5.16 34.04
C THR A 518 -13.14 6.51 34.05
N ASP A 519 -13.86 6.85 35.12
CA ASP A 519 -14.32 8.22 35.37
C ASP A 519 -13.22 9.10 35.98
N ASP A 520 -12.14 8.50 36.49
CA ASP A 520 -10.98 9.23 37.00
C ASP A 520 -10.09 9.73 35.85
N ARG A 521 -10.30 11.00 35.47
CA ARG A 521 -9.50 11.71 34.46
C ARG A 521 -8.00 11.69 34.74
N SER A 522 -7.56 11.62 35.99
CA SER A 522 -6.13 11.64 36.31
C SER A 522 -5.38 10.41 35.77
N ARG A 523 -6.10 9.30 35.54
CA ARG A 523 -5.56 8.05 34.96
C ARG A 523 -5.50 8.08 33.43
N ILE A 524 -6.22 8.99 32.76
CA ILE A 524 -6.28 9.12 31.31
C ILE A 524 -5.04 9.90 30.82
N VAL A 525 -3.90 9.21 30.74
CA VAL A 525 -2.61 9.81 30.39
C VAL A 525 -1.94 9.07 29.24
N LYS A 526 -1.12 9.78 28.46
CA LYS A 526 -0.31 9.17 27.40
C LYS A 526 0.60 8.10 28.01
N THR A 527 0.51 6.89 27.47
CA THR A 527 1.28 5.74 27.98
C THR A 527 1.33 4.66 26.91
N SER A 528 2.36 3.81 26.99
CA SER A 528 2.43 2.52 26.30
C SER A 528 2.31 1.34 27.29
N ALA A 529 2.20 1.62 28.59
CA ALA A 529 2.05 0.62 29.63
C ALA A 529 0.59 0.16 29.75
N SER A 530 0.41 -1.09 30.16
CA SER A 530 -0.88 -1.65 30.53
C SER A 530 -1.00 -1.74 32.06
N PRO A 531 -2.18 -1.47 32.64
CA PRO A 531 -3.40 -1.00 31.98
C PRO A 531 -3.32 0.47 31.54
N ALA A 532 -3.90 0.77 30.38
CA ALA A 532 -4.10 2.13 29.89
C ALA A 532 -5.58 2.51 29.96
N TYR A 533 -5.87 3.78 30.24
CA TYR A 533 -7.22 4.23 30.54
C TYR A 533 -7.72 5.28 29.57
N MET A 534 -9.00 5.19 29.23
CA MET A 534 -9.73 6.18 28.43
C MET A 534 -11.23 6.04 28.68
N GLY A 535 -12.00 7.08 28.39
CA GLY A 535 -13.46 7.00 28.38
C GLY A 535 -14.08 7.13 29.77
N LEU A 536 -14.82 8.21 29.98
CA LEU A 536 -15.59 8.42 31.21
C LEU A 536 -16.78 7.46 31.19
N LEU A 537 -16.70 6.36 31.94
CA LEU A 537 -17.67 5.28 31.92
C LEU A 537 -19.11 5.81 32.07
N SER A 538 -19.33 6.70 33.03
CA SER A 538 -20.63 7.35 33.23
C SER A 538 -21.16 8.04 31.96
N THR A 539 -20.32 8.83 31.30
CA THR A 539 -20.70 9.55 30.08
C THR A 539 -20.97 8.59 28.92
N LEU A 540 -20.13 7.56 28.75
CA LEU A 540 -20.29 6.61 27.65
C LEU A 540 -21.58 5.79 27.81
N ILE A 541 -21.93 5.40 29.04
CA ILE A 541 -23.21 4.73 29.31
C ILE A 541 -24.39 5.65 29.01
N ASP A 542 -24.35 6.90 29.47
CA ASP A 542 -25.42 7.87 29.19
C ASP A 542 -25.60 8.10 27.68
N TRP A 543 -24.49 8.22 26.94
CA TRP A 543 -24.50 8.37 25.48
C TRP A 543 -25.03 7.13 24.77
N HIS A 544 -24.60 5.94 25.18
CA HIS A 544 -25.08 4.67 24.63
C HIS A 544 -26.59 4.49 24.80
N LEU A 545 -27.14 4.86 25.96
CA LEU A 545 -28.56 4.76 26.24
C LEU A 545 -29.38 5.84 25.50
N SER A 546 -28.82 7.04 25.34
CA SER A 546 -29.49 8.17 24.69
C SER A 546 -29.51 8.06 23.17
N ASP A 547 -28.56 7.33 22.59
CA ASP A 547 -28.40 7.13 21.14
C ASP A 547 -28.22 5.63 20.84
N PRO A 548 -29.31 4.84 20.83
CA PRO A 548 -29.27 3.40 20.59
C PRO A 548 -28.76 3.05 19.18
N PRO A 549 -28.25 1.82 18.94
CA PRO A 549 -27.77 1.43 17.62
C PRO A 549 -28.82 1.62 16.54
N ASP A 550 -28.45 2.28 15.45
CA ASP A 550 -29.31 2.50 14.29
C ASP A 550 -28.97 1.53 13.14
N ALA A 551 -29.66 1.70 12.01
CA ALA A 551 -29.44 0.83 10.85
C ALA A 551 -28.07 1.05 10.20
N ALA A 552 -27.54 2.28 10.21
CA ALA A 552 -26.24 2.59 9.64
C ALA A 552 -25.12 1.98 10.48
N GLU A 553 -25.21 2.08 11.81
CA GLU A 553 -24.22 1.49 12.72
C GLU A 553 -24.20 -0.05 12.66
N ARG A 554 -25.39 -0.68 12.55
CA ARG A 554 -25.48 -2.14 12.32
C ARG A 554 -24.89 -2.57 10.98
N ALA A 555 -25.13 -1.81 9.92
CA ALA A 555 -24.54 -2.07 8.61
C ALA A 555 -23.00 -1.93 8.64
N ARG A 556 -22.50 -0.90 9.34
CA ARG A 556 -21.07 -0.71 9.59
C ARG A 556 -20.44 -1.90 10.32
N ASN A 557 -21.10 -2.39 11.38
CA ASN A 557 -20.65 -3.57 12.13
C ASN A 557 -20.57 -4.83 11.24
N GLU A 558 -21.56 -5.03 10.35
CA GLU A 558 -21.55 -6.13 9.38
C GLU A 558 -20.40 -6.02 8.36
N VAL A 559 -20.15 -4.81 7.83
CA VAL A 559 -19.02 -4.58 6.93
C VAL A 559 -17.72 -4.95 7.63
N ILE A 560 -17.46 -4.41 8.83
CA ILE A 560 -16.21 -4.67 9.55
C ILE A 560 -16.06 -6.16 9.88
N PHE A 561 -17.15 -6.80 10.30
CA PHE A 561 -17.18 -8.23 10.56
C PHE A 561 -16.77 -9.04 9.33
N SER A 562 -17.24 -8.69 8.14
CA SER A 562 -16.86 -9.40 6.90
C SER A 562 -15.35 -9.39 6.62
N PHE A 563 -14.60 -8.41 7.16
CA PHE A 563 -13.14 -8.31 7.05
C PHE A 563 -12.41 -8.87 8.28
N GLN A 564 -12.65 -8.30 9.46
CA GLN A 564 -11.89 -8.64 10.67
C GLN A 564 -12.36 -9.93 11.32
N GLY A 565 -13.59 -10.33 11.02
CA GLY A 565 -14.18 -11.56 11.52
C GLY A 565 -14.64 -11.52 12.98
N ASN A 566 -14.64 -10.34 13.58
CA ASN A 566 -15.26 -10.11 14.87
C ASN A 566 -16.31 -9.01 14.81
N ARG A 567 -17.22 -9.01 15.78
CA ARG A 567 -18.34 -8.08 15.86
C ARG A 567 -18.23 -7.22 17.11
N ASN A 568 -18.71 -5.97 17.05
CA ASN A 568 -18.90 -5.16 18.23
C ASN A 568 -20.19 -5.60 18.96
N PRO A 569 -20.10 -6.27 20.12
CA PRO A 569 -21.26 -6.85 20.79
C PRO A 569 -22.22 -5.79 21.30
N PHE A 570 -21.78 -4.55 21.51
CA PHE A 570 -22.64 -3.50 22.03
C PHE A 570 -23.51 -2.85 20.95
N ILE A 571 -23.25 -3.15 19.68
CA ILE A 571 -24.12 -2.78 18.55
C ILE A 571 -25.22 -3.84 18.38
N ASP A 572 -24.87 -5.12 18.54
CA ASP A 572 -25.80 -6.24 18.32
C ASP A 572 -26.65 -6.56 19.56
N HIS A 573 -26.04 -6.44 20.73
CA HIS A 573 -26.61 -6.66 22.05
C HIS A 573 -26.36 -5.43 22.94
N PRO A 574 -27.00 -4.28 22.64
CA PRO A 574 -26.83 -3.05 23.42
C PRO A 574 -27.15 -3.26 24.91
N GLU A 575 -28.06 -4.18 25.25
CA GLU A 575 -28.42 -4.52 26.62
C GLU A 575 -27.26 -5.06 27.48
N TRP A 576 -26.15 -5.51 26.85
CA TRP A 576 -24.97 -5.99 27.58
C TRP A 576 -24.05 -4.85 28.06
N ALA A 577 -24.13 -3.66 27.45
CA ALA A 577 -23.33 -2.50 27.84
C ALA A 577 -23.84 -1.88 29.16
N THR A 578 -23.40 -2.43 30.29
CA THR A 578 -23.80 -1.96 31.63
C THR A 578 -22.62 -1.45 32.43
N PRO A 579 -22.79 -0.49 33.35
CA PRO A 579 -21.72 -0.06 34.25
C PRO A 579 -21.06 -1.24 34.98
N THR A 580 -21.88 -2.20 35.44
CA THR A 580 -21.42 -3.40 36.15
C THR A 580 -20.56 -4.33 35.31
N LEU A 581 -20.74 -4.36 33.98
CA LEU A 581 -19.85 -5.12 33.09
C LEU A 581 -18.42 -4.56 33.18
N PHE A 582 -18.29 -3.25 32.97
CA PHE A 582 -16.99 -2.58 32.87
C PHE A 582 -16.26 -2.45 34.21
N THR A 583 -16.99 -2.42 35.34
CA THR A 583 -16.41 -2.42 36.68
C THR A 583 -16.26 -3.80 37.31
N SER A 584 -16.64 -4.87 36.60
CA SER A 584 -16.48 -6.24 37.12
C SER A 584 -15.03 -6.68 37.13
N ALA A 585 -14.65 -7.49 38.12
CA ALA A 585 -13.35 -8.13 38.15
C ALA A 585 -13.29 -9.31 37.16
N LYS A 586 -12.11 -9.55 36.58
CA LYS A 586 -11.83 -10.76 35.79
C LYS A 586 -12.07 -12.00 36.68
N PRO A 587 -12.93 -12.95 36.28
CA PRO A 587 -13.22 -14.12 37.10
C PRO A 587 -12.00 -15.06 37.16
N ALA A 588 -11.88 -15.83 38.23
CA ALA A 588 -10.80 -16.84 38.36
C ALA A 588 -10.86 -17.92 37.28
N THR A 589 -12.04 -18.17 36.72
CA THR A 589 -12.25 -19.09 35.59
C THR A 589 -13.30 -18.48 34.66
N CYS A 590 -12.99 -18.40 33.37
CA CYS A 590 -13.95 -17.99 32.37
C CYS A 590 -14.78 -19.19 31.91
N GLN A 591 -16.10 -19.10 32.06
CA GLN A 591 -17.06 -20.12 31.67
C GLN A 591 -17.78 -19.66 30.41
N LEU A 592 -17.57 -20.35 29.31
CA LEU A 592 -18.29 -20.10 28.05
C LEU A 592 -19.66 -20.80 28.12
N ALA A 593 -20.66 -20.23 27.45
CA ALA A 593 -21.91 -20.95 27.20
C ALA A 593 -21.66 -22.11 26.21
N ASN A 594 -22.41 -23.19 26.37
CA ASN A 594 -22.27 -24.42 25.58
C ASN A 594 -22.88 -24.29 24.19
#